data_AF-K1XJP8-F1
#
_entry.id   AF-K1XJP8-F1
#
_cell.length_a   1.000
_cell.length_b   1.000
_cell.length_c   1.000
_cell.angle_alpha   90.00
_cell.angle_beta   90.00
_cell.angle_gamma   90.00
#
_symmetry.space_group_name_H-M   'P 1'
#
loop_
_entity.id
_entity.type
_entity.pdbx_description
1 polymer ?
#
loop_
_entity_poly.entity_id
_entity_poly.type
_entity_poly.pdbx_seq_one_letter_code
_entity_poly.pdbx_strand_id
1 'polypeptide(L)' 'MKKGKDTSEKSYKEAIAELEELVAKIEDPLTNIEEISSYVKRSLELVNYCQLQLRSYKEEIDKLSKKESHD' A
#
# COMPACT_ATOMS: atom_id res chain seq x y z
N MET A 1 6.60 -11.27 -26.50
CA MET A 1 6.13 -10.97 -25.12
C MET A 1 7.31 -10.52 -24.27
N LYS A 2 7.32 -9.27 -23.78
CA LYS A 2 8.38 -8.80 -22.88
C LYS A 2 8.02 -9.26 -21.45
N LYS A 3 8.66 -10.32 -20.97
CA LYS A 3 8.62 -10.70 -19.55
C LYS A 3 9.47 -9.70 -18.77
N GLY A 4 8.80 -8.70 -18.20
CA GLY A 4 9.38 -7.77 -17.23
C GLY A 4 9.45 -8.44 -15.87
N LYS A 5 10.68 -8.63 -15.42
CA LYS A 5 11.15 -8.80 -14.04
C LYS A 5 10.19 -8.22 -13.00
N ASP A 6 9.62 -9.05 -12.14
CA ASP A 6 9.19 -8.60 -10.81
C ASP A 6 9.12 -9.79 -9.85
N THR A 7 9.97 -9.74 -8.83
CA THR A 7 10.05 -10.75 -7.79
C THR A 7 9.76 -9.97 -6.51
N SER A 8 8.54 -10.15 -5.98
CA SER A 8 8.19 -9.90 -4.58
C SER A 8 7.77 -8.50 -4.11
N GLU A 9 7.32 -7.57 -4.97
CA GLU A 9 6.60 -6.37 -4.51
C GLU A 9 5.09 -6.47 -4.79
N LYS A 10 4.26 -6.33 -3.75
CA LYS A 10 2.80 -6.24 -3.91
C LYS A 10 2.44 -4.97 -4.65
N SER A 11 1.42 -4.99 -5.52
CA SER A 11 0.91 -3.74 -6.09
C SER A 11 0.11 -2.92 -5.07
N TYR A 12 -0.03 -1.60 -5.32
CA TYR A 12 -0.87 -0.72 -4.50
C TYR A 12 -2.30 -1.26 -4.36
N LYS A 13 -2.90 -1.77 -5.44
CA LYS A 13 -4.25 -2.33 -5.42
C LYS A 13 -4.34 -3.58 -4.52
N GLU A 14 -3.36 -4.47 -4.61
CA GLU A 14 -3.31 -5.67 -3.77
C GLU A 14 -3.05 -5.33 -2.30
N ALA A 15 -2.24 -4.30 -2.02
CA ALA A 15 -1.98 -3.84 -0.66
C ALA A 15 -3.25 -3.25 -0.01
N ILE A 16 -4.04 -2.48 -0.76
CA ILE A 16 -5.33 -1.97 -0.29
C ILE A 16 -6.33 -3.10 -0.07
N ALA A 17 -6.43 -4.06 -0.99
CA ALA A 17 -7.33 -5.20 -0.82
C ALA A 17 -6.98 -6.02 0.44
N GLU A 18 -5.69 -6.31 0.67
CA GLU A 18 -5.25 -6.99 1.89
C GLU A 18 -5.57 -6.17 3.15
N LEU A 19 -5.40 -4.85 3.09
CA LEU A 19 -5.71 -3.96 4.21
C LEU A 19 -7.21 -4.00 4.56
N GLU A 20 -8.08 -3.96 3.56
CA GLU A 20 -9.53 -4.08 3.75
C GLU A 20 -9.92 -5.44 4.36
N GLU A 21 -9.29 -6.52 3.91
CA GLU A 21 -9.50 -7.86 4.49
C GLU A 21 -9.06 -7.93 5.96
N LEU A 22 -7.93 -7.29 6.31
CA LEU A 22 -7.45 -7.25 7.69
C LEU A 22 -8.37 -6.42 8.59
N VAL A 23 -8.86 -5.28 8.10
CA VAL A 23 -9.84 -4.47 8.84
C VAL A 23 -11.10 -5.28 9.12
N ALA A 24 -11.63 -5.97 8.11
CA ALA A 24 -12.81 -6.82 8.30
C ALA A 24 -12.59 -7.90 9.36
N LYS A 25 -11.40 -8.52 9.39
CA LYS A 25 -11.05 -9.50 10.44
C LYS A 25 -10.91 -8.85 11.82
N ILE A 26 -10.33 -7.67 11.91
CA ILE A 26 -10.16 -6.95 13.19
C ILE A 26 -11.52 -6.54 13.78
N GLU A 27 -12.46 -6.16 12.93
CA GLU A 27 -13.80 -5.72 13.35
C GLU A 27 -14.76 -6.87 13.64
N ASP A 28 -14.44 -8.10 13.21
CA ASP A 28 -15.24 -9.28 13.49
C ASP A 28 -15.14 -9.66 15.00
N PRO A 29 -16.26 -9.64 15.74
CA PRO A 29 -16.28 -9.97 17.17
C PRO A 29 -15.93 -11.43 17.48
N LEU A 30 -15.90 -12.31 16.48
CA LEU A 30 -15.51 -13.71 16.60
C LEU A 30 -14.01 -13.93 16.40
N THR A 31 -13.27 -12.91 15.95
CA THR A 31 -11.82 -13.01 15.77
C THR A 31 -11.13 -13.15 17.12
N ASN A 32 -10.19 -14.09 17.22
CA ASN A 32 -9.41 -14.29 18.43
C ASN A 32 -8.54 -13.06 18.72
N ILE A 33 -8.61 -12.54 19.95
CA ILE A 33 -7.87 -11.36 20.40
C ILE A 33 -6.35 -11.48 20.21
N GLU A 34 -5.81 -12.69 20.30
CA GLU A 34 -4.39 -12.97 20.05
C GLU A 34 -4.00 -12.73 18.58
N GLU A 35 -4.91 -13.00 17.65
CA GLU A 35 -4.69 -12.80 16.20
C GLU A 35 -4.80 -11.33 15.81
N ILE A 36 -5.64 -10.55 16.50
CA ILE A 36 -5.83 -9.10 16.25
C ILE A 36 -4.49 -8.36 16.27
N SER A 37 -3.60 -8.68 17.21
CA SER A 37 -2.27 -8.06 17.30
C SER A 37 -1.45 -8.25 16.01
N SER A 38 -1.53 -9.44 15.41
CA SER A 38 -0.85 -9.76 14.15
C SER A 38 -1.48 -9.05 12.96
N TYR A 39 -2.82 -8.98 12.91
CA TYR A 39 -3.54 -8.25 11.86
C TYR A 39 -3.27 -6.75 11.91
N VAL A 40 -3.22 -6.15 13.10
CA VAL A 40 -2.88 -4.73 13.28
C VAL A 40 -1.45 -4.45 12.83
N LYS A 41 -0.48 -5.29 13.22
CA LYS A 41 0.92 -5.14 12.76
C LYS A 41 1.01 -5.14 11.25
N ARG A 42 0.37 -6.12 10.60
CA ARG A 42 0.36 -6.24 9.14
C ARG A 42 -0.33 -5.03 8.49
N SER A 43 -1.43 -4.57 9.06
CA SER A 43 -2.14 -3.38 8.58
C SER A 43 -1.25 -2.13 8.61
N LEU A 44 -0.45 -1.95 9.66
CA LEU A 44 0.50 -0.83 9.75
C LEU A 44 1.59 -0.91 8.67
N GLU A 45 2.10 -2.10 8.36
CA GLU A 45 3.05 -2.28 7.27
C GLU A 45 2.44 -1.89 5.92
N LEU A 46 1.19 -2.30 5.66
CA LEU A 46 0.48 -1.97 4.43
C LEU A 46 0.17 -0.48 4.31
N VAL A 47 -0.23 0.17 5.41
CA VAL A 47 -0.44 1.62 5.45
C VAL A 47 0.85 2.36 5.10
N ASN A 48 1.98 1.97 5.70
CA ASN A 48 3.27 2.59 5.40
C ASN A 48 3.66 2.40 3.92
N TYR A 49 3.50 1.19 3.39
CA TYR A 49 3.71 0.91 1.97
C TYR A 49 2.84 1.81 1.08
N CYS A 50 1.53 1.91 1.36
CA CYS A 50 0.61 2.74 0.58
C CYS A 50 0.98 4.23 0.63
N GLN A 51 1.38 4.73 1.80
CA GLN A 51 1.83 6.12 1.97
C GLN A 51 3.10 6.41 1.16
N LEU A 52 4.06 5.48 1.13
CA LEU A 52 5.29 5.61 0.35
C LEU A 52 4.99 5.65 -1.16
N GLN A 53 4.11 4.78 -1.65
CA GLN A 53 3.68 4.79 -3.05
C GLN A 53 3.06 6.13 -3.43
N LEU A 54 2.09 6.63 -2.64
CA LEU A 54 1.44 7.92 -2.89
C LEU A 54 2.44 9.08 -2.88
N ARG A 55 3.42 9.07 -1.96
CA ARG A 55 4.48 10.08 -1.91
C ARG A 55 5.34 10.03 -3.17
N SER A 56 5.78 8.85 -3.60
CA SER A 56 6.57 8.68 -4.82
C SER A 56 5.83 9.22 -6.03
N TYR A 57 4.56 8.83 -6.22
CA TYR A 57 3.74 9.33 -7.32
C TYR A 57 3.56 10.85 -7.28
N LYS A 58 3.36 11.43 -6.09
CA LYS A 58 3.28 12.89 -5.93
C LYS A 58 4.58 13.58 -6.33
N GLU A 59 5.72 13.03 -5.97
CA GLU A 59 7.03 13.57 -6.35
C GLU A 59 7.28 13.48 -7.86
N GLU A 60 6.83 12.40 -8.51
CA GLU A 60 6.88 12.27 -9.97
C GLU A 60 6.02 13.32 -10.66
N ILE A 61 4.79 13.53 -10.19
CA ILE A 61 3.88 14.55 -10.73
C ILE A 61 4.48 15.96 -10.55
N ASP A 62 5.05 16.28 -9.38
CA ASP A 62 5.67 17.58 -9.10
C ASP A 62 6.89 17.85 -10.01
N LYS A 63 7.68 16.81 -10.31
CA LYS A 63 8.79 16.92 -11.29
C LYS A 63 8.28 17.23 -12.69
N LEU A 64 7.16 16.62 -13.10
CA LEU A 64 6.54 16.89 -14.39
C LEU A 64 6.02 18.33 -14.46
N SER A 65 5.33 18.82 -13.42
CA SER A 65 4.79 20.18 -13.43
C SER A 65 5.86 21.27 -13.39
N LYS A 66 6.99 21.04 -12.69
CA LYS A 66 8.11 21.99 -12.67
C LYS A 66 8.84 22.09 -14.01
N LYS A 67 8.78 21.06 -14.84
CA LYS A 67 9.39 21.07 -16.18
C LYS A 67 8.67 22.02 -17.15
N GLU A 68 7.41 22.36 -16.88
CA GLU A 68 6.59 23.25 -17.73
C GLU A 68 6.73 24.75 -17.40
N SER A 69 7.48 25.11 -16.36
CA SER A 69 7.65 26.51 -15.91
C SER A 69 9.02 27.12 -16.29
N HIS A 70 9.75 26.48 -17.21
CA HIS A 70 10.99 27.01 -17.77
C HIS A 70 10.98 26.78 -19.29
N ASP A 71 10.18 27.58 -19.98
CA ASP A 71 10.40 28.06 -21.35
C ASP A 71 10.02 29.56 -21.38
#